data_AF-A0A257SX34-F1
#
_entry.id   AF-A0A257SX34-F1
#
_cell.length_a   1.000
_cell.length_b   1.000
_cell.length_c   1.000
_cell.angle_alpha   90.00
_cell.angle_beta   90.00
_cell.angle_gamma   90.00
#
_symmetry.space_group_name_H-M   'P 1'
#
loop_
_entity.id
_entity.type
_entity.pdbx_description
1 polymer ?
#
loop_
_entity_poly.entity_id
_entity_poly.type
_entity_poly.pdbx_seq_one_letter_code
_entity_poly.pdbx_strand_id
1 'polypeptide(L)'
;MRTLNAVRSVILGTAALAMGLTAFPAVASFVPSSTIFTLNAGNSALTGYPSPYGTVTVDLTSSTTANLTYKGGSSGQYTYLFGDSGMADANVNAGSWTIGSFTETNPAGFGSAVPADSGSGTVDGFGVFNQTTKNSGGYNDAASSVGFTLTNTSGTWADAAGVLTPNASGYSVAAHIFVCNTSAGACSPGIPAAVTGYATATVVPLPAAAWLFGSGLLGLMGFSVRRGRKT
;
A
#
# COMPACT_ATOMS: atom_id res chain seq x y z
N MET A 1 23.64 74.45 50.55
CA MET A 1 24.27 73.13 50.80
C MET A 1 23.16 72.13 51.05
N ARG A 2 22.66 71.50 49.98
CA ARG A 2 22.87 70.08 49.63
C ARG A 2 22.34 69.10 50.68
N THR A 3 21.03 68.89 50.58
CA THR A 3 20.31 67.66 50.90
C THR A 3 20.86 66.47 50.09
N LEU A 4 21.07 65.31 50.71
CA LEU A 4 21.13 64.01 50.03
C LEU A 4 20.70 62.92 51.02
N ASN A 5 19.44 62.51 50.87
CA ASN A 5 18.77 61.45 51.60
C ASN A 5 19.34 60.09 51.20
N ALA A 6 19.67 59.27 52.20
CA ALA A 6 20.04 57.88 52.06
C ALA A 6 18.98 57.02 52.76
N VAL A 7 18.08 56.37 52.01
CA VAL A 7 17.27 55.21 52.45
C VAL A 7 16.90 54.43 51.20
N ARG A 8 17.70 53.45 50.77
CA ARG A 8 17.60 52.00 51.06
C ARG A 8 16.23 51.36 50.79
N SER A 9 16.22 50.60 49.70
CA SER A 9 15.72 49.21 49.60
C SER A 9 14.23 48.94 49.83
N VAL A 10 13.49 48.77 48.73
CA VAL A 10 12.42 47.76 48.61
C VAL A 10 12.42 47.23 47.17
N ILE A 11 13.08 46.09 46.95
CA ILE A 11 12.87 45.23 45.77
C ILE A 11 12.33 43.91 46.32
N LEU A 12 11.00 43.84 46.46
CA LEU A 12 10.22 42.61 46.56
C LEU A 12 9.34 42.62 45.31
N GLY A 13 9.27 41.61 44.45
CA GLY A 13 9.43 40.18 44.65
C GLY A 13 8.38 39.55 43.73
N THR A 14 8.65 39.56 42.42
CA THR A 14 7.74 38.96 41.43
C THR A 14 8.06 37.48 41.35
N ALA A 15 7.28 36.66 42.06
CA ALA A 15 7.37 35.21 42.04
C ALA A 15 7.18 34.70 40.61
N ALA A 16 8.25 34.20 40.01
CA ALA A 16 8.21 33.43 38.77
C ALA A 16 7.54 32.09 39.07
N LEU A 17 6.23 32.03 38.87
CA LEU A 17 5.46 30.78 38.83
C LEU A 17 5.83 30.08 37.52
N ALA A 18 6.96 29.38 37.51
CA ALA A 18 7.37 28.54 36.39
C ALA A 18 6.37 27.38 36.30
N MET A 19 5.40 27.53 35.40
CA MET A 19 4.49 26.48 34.97
C MET A 19 5.31 25.25 34.58
N GLY A 20 5.33 24.25 35.47
CA GLY A 20 5.81 22.91 35.18
C GLY A 20 4.87 22.25 34.18
N LEU A 21 4.98 22.65 32.92
CA LEU A 21 4.33 21.98 31.81
C LEU A 21 5.11 20.68 31.60
N THR A 22 4.73 19.64 32.33
CA THR A 22 5.23 18.29 32.07
C THR A 22 4.77 17.94 30.67
N ALA A 23 5.69 17.97 29.71
CA ALA A 23 5.47 17.50 28.37
C ALA A 23 5.16 16.02 28.45
N PHE A 24 3.87 15.68 28.52
CA PHE A 24 3.44 14.31 28.31
C PHE A 24 3.90 13.93 26.90
N PRO A 25 4.62 12.81 26.73
CA PRO A 25 4.95 12.35 25.39
C PRO A 25 3.64 12.18 24.64
N ALA A 26 3.48 12.92 23.55
CA ALA A 26 2.33 12.77 22.69
C ALA A 26 2.35 11.33 22.17
N VAL A 27 1.42 10.51 22.66
CA VAL A 27 1.21 9.18 22.11
C VAL A 27 0.70 9.41 20.70
N ALA A 28 1.54 9.12 19.69
CA ALA A 28 1.11 9.23 18.31
C ALA A 28 -0.07 8.26 18.12
N SER A 29 -1.27 8.80 17.95
CA SER A 29 -2.44 7.99 17.63
C SER A 29 -2.21 7.39 16.26
N PHE A 30 -2.21 6.07 16.18
CA PHE A 30 -2.28 5.39 14.89
C PHE A 30 -3.61 5.74 14.20
N VAL A 31 -3.55 6.03 12.91
CA VAL A 31 -4.74 6.26 12.07
C VAL A 31 -4.74 5.18 10.98
N PRO A 32 -5.76 4.30 10.94
CA PRO A 32 -5.91 3.35 9.85
C PRO A 32 -5.88 4.05 8.49
N SER A 33 -5.22 3.44 7.52
CA SER A 33 -5.09 4.00 6.18
C SER A 33 -5.17 2.89 5.13
N SER A 34 -5.46 3.28 3.89
CA SER A 34 -5.60 2.36 2.77
C SER A 34 -4.85 2.88 1.55
N THR A 35 -4.30 1.99 0.72
CA THR A 35 -3.67 2.31 -0.56
C THR A 35 -4.03 1.23 -1.57
N ILE A 36 -4.31 1.63 -2.81
CA ILE A 36 -4.71 0.73 -3.88
C ILE A 36 -3.65 0.76 -4.99
N PHE A 37 -3.22 -0.43 -5.40
CA PHE A 37 -2.37 -0.66 -6.56
C PHE A 37 -3.21 -1.29 -7.67
N THR A 38 -3.15 -0.74 -8.88
CA THR A 38 -3.85 -1.32 -10.04
C THR A 38 -2.88 -2.16 -10.85
N LEU A 39 -3.17 -3.45 -11.03
CA LEU A 39 -2.37 -4.35 -11.86
C LEU A 39 -2.63 -4.03 -13.34
N ASN A 40 -1.83 -3.15 -13.91
CA ASN A 40 -2.05 -2.60 -15.25
C ASN A 40 -0.92 -2.90 -16.25
N ALA A 41 0.19 -3.49 -15.79
CA ALA A 41 1.27 -3.94 -16.66
C ALA A 41 1.38 -5.47 -16.60
N GLY A 42 1.13 -6.12 -17.74
CA GLY A 42 1.30 -7.56 -17.90
C GLY A 42 2.64 -7.90 -18.55
N ASN A 43 3.16 -9.09 -18.31
CA ASN A 43 4.31 -9.61 -19.07
C ASN A 43 3.88 -9.94 -20.52
N SER A 44 4.83 -10.41 -21.34
CA SER A 44 4.56 -10.67 -22.77
C SER A 44 3.43 -11.66 -23.03
N ALA A 45 3.16 -12.58 -22.10
CA ALA A 45 2.06 -13.55 -22.22
C ALA A 45 0.67 -12.90 -22.14
N LEU A 46 0.55 -11.75 -21.48
CA LEU A 46 -0.72 -11.00 -21.39
C LEU A 46 -0.90 -9.98 -22.53
N THR A 47 -0.02 -9.97 -23.54
CA THR A 47 -0.15 -9.09 -24.70
C THR A 47 -1.45 -9.37 -25.46
N GLY A 48 -2.24 -8.33 -25.71
CA GLY A 48 -3.53 -8.43 -26.40
C GLY A 48 -4.74 -8.57 -25.47
N TYR A 49 -4.53 -8.69 -24.16
CA TYR A 49 -5.59 -8.71 -23.15
C TYR A 49 -5.68 -7.34 -22.45
N PRO A 50 -6.86 -6.73 -22.35
CA PRO A 50 -7.00 -5.36 -21.87
C PRO A 50 -6.88 -5.25 -20.34
N SER A 51 -5.99 -4.38 -19.85
CA SER A 51 -5.89 -4.02 -18.43
C SER A 51 -7.14 -3.25 -17.94
N PRO A 52 -7.40 -3.17 -16.62
CA PRO A 52 -6.62 -3.73 -15.51
C PRO A 52 -6.87 -5.22 -15.31
N TYR A 53 -5.80 -5.95 -14.95
CA TYR A 53 -5.86 -7.37 -14.61
C TYR A 53 -6.40 -7.60 -13.19
N GLY A 54 -6.34 -6.58 -12.34
CA GLY A 54 -6.85 -6.63 -10.99
C GLY A 54 -6.41 -5.43 -10.17
N THR A 55 -6.71 -5.47 -8.87
CA THR A 55 -6.29 -4.47 -7.89
C THR A 55 -5.75 -5.14 -6.64
N VAL A 56 -4.79 -4.49 -5.98
CA VAL A 56 -4.31 -4.84 -4.65
C VAL A 56 -4.64 -3.71 -3.70
N THR A 57 -5.48 -3.98 -2.72
CA THR A 57 -5.74 -3.05 -1.62
C THR A 57 -4.86 -3.41 -0.44
N VAL A 58 -4.17 -2.41 0.11
CA VAL A 58 -3.38 -2.53 1.34
C VAL A 58 -4.08 -1.70 2.40
N ASP A 59 -4.62 -2.36 3.41
CA ASP A 59 -5.29 -1.72 4.55
C ASP A 59 -4.41 -1.85 5.79
N LEU A 60 -3.77 -0.75 6.20
CA LEU A 60 -3.01 -0.70 7.45
C LEU A 60 -4.00 -0.54 8.62
N THR A 61 -4.10 -1.57 9.45
CA THR A 61 -5.07 -1.66 10.56
C THR A 61 -4.46 -1.38 11.93
N SER A 62 -3.14 -1.49 12.05
CA SER A 62 -2.34 -1.03 13.17
C SER A 62 -0.98 -0.53 12.65
N SER A 63 -0.16 0.09 13.49
CA SER A 63 1.19 0.50 13.08
C SER A 63 2.10 -0.68 12.70
N THR A 64 1.69 -1.93 12.93
CA THR A 64 2.46 -3.13 12.61
C THR A 64 1.68 -4.15 11.79
N THR A 65 0.40 -3.93 11.48
CA THR A 65 -0.46 -4.93 10.84
C THR A 65 -1.17 -4.34 9.63
N ALA A 66 -1.01 -4.99 8.47
CA ALA A 66 -1.68 -4.64 7.23
C ALA A 66 -2.40 -5.84 6.64
N ASN A 67 -3.59 -5.64 6.08
CA ASN A 67 -4.29 -6.63 5.28
C ASN A 67 -4.08 -6.31 3.80
N LEU A 68 -3.62 -7.30 3.04
CA LEU A 68 -3.50 -7.22 1.59
C LEU A 68 -4.66 -7.98 0.98
N THR A 69 -5.37 -7.36 0.04
CA THR A 69 -6.46 -8.00 -0.72
C THR A 69 -6.24 -7.81 -2.21
N TYR A 70 -5.98 -8.91 -2.90
CA TYR A 70 -5.94 -9.01 -4.35
C TYR A 70 -7.35 -9.31 -4.86
N LYS A 71 -7.78 -8.57 -5.88
CA LYS A 71 -9.08 -8.78 -6.53
C LYS A 71 -8.93 -8.76 -8.04
N GLY A 72 -9.45 -9.79 -8.68
CA GLY A 72 -9.41 -9.97 -10.13
C GLY A 72 -10.21 -8.87 -10.83
N GLY A 73 -9.68 -8.40 -11.96
CA GLY A 73 -10.34 -7.42 -12.81
C GLY A 73 -11.30 -8.07 -13.81
N SER A 74 -12.09 -7.22 -14.48
CA SER A 74 -12.83 -7.59 -15.68
C SER A 74 -12.69 -6.47 -16.71
N SER A 75 -12.43 -6.82 -17.96
CA SER A 75 -12.27 -5.85 -19.06
C SER A 75 -12.71 -6.47 -20.38
N GLY A 76 -13.72 -5.87 -21.02
CA GLY A 76 -14.38 -6.44 -22.19
C GLY A 76 -15.01 -7.81 -21.87
N GLN A 77 -14.67 -8.81 -22.67
CA GLN A 77 -15.13 -10.20 -22.49
C GLN A 77 -14.21 -11.03 -21.57
N TYR A 78 -13.27 -10.40 -20.88
CA TYR A 78 -12.29 -11.10 -20.05
C TYR A 78 -12.51 -10.86 -18.57
N THR A 79 -12.39 -11.93 -17.80
CA THR A 79 -12.28 -11.91 -16.34
C THR A 79 -10.93 -12.50 -15.95
N TYR A 80 -10.28 -11.88 -14.98
CA TYR A 80 -8.95 -12.27 -14.53
C TYR A 80 -9.04 -12.95 -13.17
N LEU A 81 -8.39 -14.09 -13.05
CA LEU A 81 -8.31 -14.88 -11.81
C LEU A 81 -6.84 -15.04 -11.40
N PHE A 82 -6.61 -15.41 -10.14
CA PHE A 82 -5.28 -15.63 -9.58
C PHE A 82 -5.07 -17.10 -9.20
N GLY A 83 -3.84 -17.60 -9.27
CA GLY A 83 -3.48 -18.90 -8.71
C GLY A 83 -2.08 -19.35 -9.11
N ASP A 84 -1.79 -20.63 -8.89
CA ASP A 84 -0.50 -21.29 -9.08
C ASP A 84 0.62 -20.59 -8.27
N SER A 85 1.89 -20.77 -8.67
CA SER A 85 3.03 -20.03 -8.10
C SER A 85 2.93 -18.54 -8.42
N GLY A 86 3.18 -17.70 -7.42
CA GLY A 86 3.17 -16.25 -7.58
C GLY A 86 1.76 -15.65 -7.62
N MET A 87 0.79 -16.29 -6.97
CA MET A 87 -0.62 -15.92 -7.01
C MET A 87 -0.87 -14.48 -6.57
N ALA A 88 -0.19 -14.05 -5.50
CA ALA A 88 -0.35 -12.74 -4.87
C ALA A 88 0.96 -12.37 -4.16
N ASP A 89 1.84 -11.66 -4.85
CA ASP A 89 3.22 -11.41 -4.45
C ASP A 89 3.42 -9.95 -4.07
N ALA A 90 4.17 -9.71 -3.00
CA ALA A 90 4.39 -8.39 -2.45
C ALA A 90 5.87 -8.18 -2.10
N ASN A 91 6.34 -6.94 -2.23
CA ASN A 91 7.66 -6.58 -1.75
C ASN A 91 7.49 -5.74 -0.48
N VAL A 92 7.53 -6.43 0.66
CA VAL A 92 7.22 -5.90 1.99
C VAL A 92 8.33 -4.97 2.47
N ASN A 93 7.96 -3.78 2.95
CA ASN A 93 8.88 -2.79 3.49
C ASN A 93 9.11 -3.02 4.99
N ALA A 94 9.78 -4.11 5.34
CA ALA A 94 10.15 -4.43 6.71
C ALA A 94 11.46 -5.25 6.74
N GLY A 95 12.21 -5.18 7.84
CA GLY A 95 13.37 -6.04 8.04
C GLY A 95 12.98 -7.50 8.31
N SER A 96 11.86 -7.71 9.01
CA SER A 96 11.21 -8.99 9.20
C SER A 96 9.69 -8.83 9.36
N TRP A 97 8.94 -9.82 8.91
CA TRP A 97 7.49 -9.88 9.05
C TRP A 97 7.00 -11.33 9.12
N THR A 98 5.73 -11.50 9.45
CA THR A 98 5.01 -12.76 9.33
C THR A 98 3.80 -12.59 8.42
N ILE A 99 3.42 -13.65 7.71
CA ILE A 99 2.16 -13.74 6.99
C ILE A 99 1.15 -14.54 7.83
N GLY A 100 -0.04 -13.97 7.98
CA GLY A 100 -1.14 -14.53 8.77
C GLY A 100 -2.06 -15.41 7.93
N SER A 101 -3.32 -15.53 8.39
CA SER A 101 -4.33 -16.33 7.71
C SER A 101 -4.58 -15.83 6.29
N PHE A 102 -4.69 -16.77 5.36
CA PHE A 102 -5.15 -16.52 4.01
C PHE A 102 -6.68 -16.56 3.93
N THR A 103 -7.23 -15.73 3.07
CA THR A 103 -8.61 -15.81 2.60
C THR A 103 -8.61 -15.95 1.08
N GLU A 104 -9.58 -16.69 0.56
CA GLU A 104 -9.70 -16.95 -0.86
C GLU A 104 -11.18 -16.96 -1.25
N THR A 105 -11.51 -16.34 -2.38
CA THR A 105 -12.85 -16.41 -2.98
C THR A 105 -12.72 -16.98 -4.38
N ASN A 106 -13.15 -18.22 -4.57
CA ASN A 106 -13.13 -18.89 -5.86
C ASN A 106 -14.42 -18.61 -6.67
N PRO A 107 -14.36 -18.52 -8.01
CA PRO A 107 -15.56 -18.50 -8.84
C PRO A 107 -16.37 -19.79 -8.69
N ALA A 108 -17.64 -19.76 -9.06
CA ALA A 108 -18.51 -20.94 -8.98
C ALA A 108 -17.91 -22.13 -9.77
N GLY A 109 -17.83 -23.29 -9.11
CA GLY A 109 -17.30 -24.54 -9.69
C GLY A 109 -15.79 -24.72 -9.55
N PHE A 110 -15.02 -23.68 -9.28
CA PHE A 110 -13.59 -23.82 -9.01
C PHE A 110 -13.39 -24.45 -7.62
N GLY A 111 -12.33 -25.25 -7.48
CA GLY A 111 -11.93 -25.77 -6.19
C GLY A 111 -11.30 -24.67 -5.33
N SER A 112 -11.11 -24.98 -4.05
CA SER A 112 -10.40 -24.12 -3.12
C SER A 112 -9.08 -24.78 -2.78
N ALA A 113 -7.99 -24.09 -3.08
CA ALA A 113 -6.66 -24.49 -2.71
C ALA A 113 -6.09 -23.42 -1.78
N VAL A 114 -6.06 -23.73 -0.48
CA VAL A 114 -5.61 -22.81 0.56
C VAL A 114 -4.27 -22.20 0.16
N PRO A 115 -4.20 -20.88 -0.07
CA PRO A 115 -2.95 -20.23 -0.42
C PRO A 115 -1.92 -20.42 0.69
N ALA A 116 -0.65 -20.50 0.29
CA ALA A 116 0.46 -20.73 1.19
C ALA A 116 1.60 -19.73 0.95
N ASP A 117 2.30 -19.41 2.04
CA ASP A 117 3.57 -18.69 2.01
C ASP A 117 4.60 -19.48 1.20
N SER A 118 5.28 -18.80 0.28
CA SER A 118 6.38 -19.35 -0.52
C SER A 118 7.72 -18.64 -0.30
N GLY A 119 7.78 -17.68 0.64
CA GLY A 119 8.96 -16.88 0.91
C GLY A 119 9.35 -15.98 -0.25
N SER A 120 10.63 -15.66 -0.40
CA SER A 120 11.12 -14.84 -1.52
C SER A 120 11.25 -15.64 -2.80
N GLY A 121 10.90 -15.03 -3.94
CA GLY A 121 10.93 -15.69 -5.24
C GLY A 121 10.97 -14.71 -6.42
N THR A 122 11.35 -15.24 -7.58
CA THR A 122 11.32 -14.49 -8.85
C THR A 122 9.92 -14.55 -9.46
N VAL A 123 9.44 -13.40 -9.90
CA VAL A 123 8.21 -13.26 -10.68
C VAL A 123 8.60 -12.89 -12.10
N ASP A 124 8.16 -13.70 -13.08
CA ASP A 124 8.61 -13.59 -14.46
C ASP A 124 8.33 -12.20 -15.05
N GLY A 125 9.39 -11.54 -15.53
CA GLY A 125 9.36 -10.19 -16.07
C GLY A 125 9.35 -9.05 -15.03
N PHE A 126 9.22 -9.34 -13.73
CA PHE A 126 9.06 -8.30 -12.69
C PHE A 126 10.09 -8.37 -11.55
N GLY A 127 11.07 -9.26 -11.65
CA GLY A 127 12.19 -9.33 -10.72
C GLY A 127 11.92 -10.21 -9.51
N VAL A 128 12.65 -9.97 -8.42
CA VAL A 128 12.52 -10.74 -7.17
C VAL A 128 11.63 -9.99 -6.18
N PHE A 129 10.67 -10.71 -5.61
CA PHE A 129 9.84 -10.23 -4.52
C PHE A 129 10.29 -10.91 -3.23
N ASN A 130 10.29 -10.17 -2.12
CA ASN A 130 10.67 -10.73 -0.83
C ASN A 130 9.55 -11.56 -0.18
N GLN A 131 8.31 -11.45 -0.68
CA GLN A 131 7.17 -12.27 -0.30
C GLN A 131 6.41 -12.74 -1.55
N THR A 132 6.35 -14.05 -1.73
CA THR A 132 5.54 -14.71 -2.77
C THR A 132 4.54 -15.66 -2.12
N THR A 133 3.46 -15.93 -2.84
CA THR A 133 2.43 -16.87 -2.38
C THR A 133 2.08 -17.84 -3.51
N LYS A 134 1.54 -19.00 -3.14
CA LYS A 134 1.09 -19.98 -4.13
C LYS A 134 -0.17 -20.70 -3.70
N ASN A 135 -0.91 -21.22 -4.66
CA ASN A 135 -1.83 -22.34 -4.43
C ASN A 135 -1.43 -23.53 -5.33
N SER A 136 -1.80 -24.75 -4.94
CA SER A 136 -1.29 -25.98 -5.59
C SER A 136 -2.12 -26.47 -6.78
N GLY A 137 -3.14 -25.70 -7.18
CA GLY A 137 -4.24 -26.20 -8.01
C GLY A 137 -4.25 -25.78 -9.48
N GLY A 138 -3.38 -24.84 -9.85
CA GLY A 138 -3.42 -24.22 -11.17
C GLY A 138 -4.76 -23.55 -11.43
N TYR A 139 -5.24 -23.60 -12.68
CA TYR A 139 -6.48 -22.93 -13.07
C TYR A 139 -7.72 -23.48 -12.36
N ASN A 140 -7.82 -24.78 -12.11
CA ASN A 140 -9.03 -25.37 -11.52
C ASN A 140 -9.30 -24.91 -10.08
N ASP A 141 -8.28 -24.40 -9.39
CA ASP A 141 -8.41 -23.80 -8.06
C ASP A 141 -8.08 -22.29 -8.10
N ALA A 142 -8.30 -21.63 -9.25
CA ALA A 142 -8.08 -20.19 -9.35
C ALA A 142 -9.07 -19.40 -8.48
N ALA A 143 -8.63 -18.25 -7.98
CA ALA A 143 -9.41 -17.35 -7.14
C ALA A 143 -9.75 -16.05 -7.86
N SER A 144 -10.94 -15.54 -7.60
CA SER A 144 -11.32 -14.16 -7.96
C SER A 144 -10.80 -13.13 -6.95
N SER A 145 -10.48 -13.56 -5.73
CA SER A 145 -9.88 -12.72 -4.70
C SER A 145 -9.03 -13.54 -3.75
N VAL A 146 -7.91 -12.96 -3.31
CA VAL A 146 -6.99 -13.54 -2.32
C VAL A 146 -6.67 -12.46 -1.31
N GLY A 147 -6.72 -12.80 -0.03
CA GLY A 147 -6.32 -11.90 1.04
C GLY A 147 -5.36 -12.56 2.02
N PHE A 148 -4.51 -11.75 2.64
CA PHE A 148 -3.67 -12.18 3.75
C PHE A 148 -3.25 -11.01 4.64
N THR A 149 -2.89 -11.31 5.87
CA THR A 149 -2.41 -10.31 6.83
C THR A 149 -0.89 -10.34 6.89
N LEU A 150 -0.24 -9.17 6.80
CA LEU A 150 1.17 -8.98 7.12
C LEU A 150 1.30 -8.38 8.52
N THR A 151 2.27 -8.87 9.28
CA THR A 151 2.65 -8.27 10.57
C THR A 151 4.14 -7.94 10.59
N ASN A 152 4.49 -6.66 10.69
CA ASN A 152 5.86 -6.20 10.86
C ASN A 152 6.37 -6.58 12.26
N THR A 153 7.42 -7.38 12.31
CA THR A 153 8.06 -7.81 13.57
C THR A 153 9.35 -7.07 13.87
N SER A 154 9.76 -6.17 12.96
CA SER A 154 11.01 -5.40 13.03
C SER A 154 10.83 -3.90 13.28
N GLY A 155 9.59 -3.41 13.30
CA GLY A 155 9.30 -1.99 13.42
C GLY A 155 7.83 -1.66 13.17
N THR A 156 7.57 -0.45 12.70
CA THR A 156 6.22 0.04 12.38
C THR A 156 6.15 0.63 10.96
N TRP A 157 4.95 0.69 10.41
CA TRP A 157 4.61 1.45 9.21
C TRP A 157 3.85 2.72 9.62
N ALA A 158 4.16 3.83 8.95
CA ALA A 158 3.49 5.10 9.21
C ALA A 158 2.09 5.15 8.56
N ASP A 159 1.95 4.56 7.37
CA ASP A 159 0.73 4.51 6.57
C ASP A 159 0.74 3.27 5.65
N ALA A 160 -0.38 3.01 4.97
CA ALA A 160 -0.56 1.88 4.06
C ALA A 160 0.39 1.90 2.86
N ALA A 161 0.80 3.08 2.37
CA ALA A 161 1.77 3.18 1.28
C ALA A 161 3.16 2.73 1.75
N GLY A 162 3.49 2.94 3.02
CA GLY A 162 4.73 2.50 3.65
C GLY A 162 4.83 1.00 3.95
N VAL A 163 3.76 0.23 3.77
CA VAL A 163 3.76 -1.24 3.98
C VAL A 163 4.59 -1.95 2.91
N LEU A 164 4.54 -1.45 1.68
CA LEU A 164 5.21 -2.05 0.52
C LEU A 164 6.25 -1.09 -0.04
N THR A 165 7.34 -1.64 -0.57
CA THR A 165 8.40 -0.87 -1.22
C THR A 165 8.71 -1.47 -2.59
N PRO A 166 9.03 -0.68 -3.61
CA PRO A 166 9.45 -1.24 -4.90
C PRO A 166 10.67 -2.17 -4.75
N ASN A 167 10.67 -3.29 -5.47
CA ASN A 167 11.83 -4.14 -5.60
C ASN A 167 12.91 -3.49 -6.51
N ALA A 168 14.00 -4.21 -6.79
CA ALA A 168 15.07 -3.71 -7.65
C ALA A 168 14.62 -3.38 -9.10
N SER A 169 13.47 -3.91 -9.53
CA SER A 169 12.85 -3.64 -10.83
C SER A 169 11.79 -2.54 -10.79
N GLY A 170 11.53 -1.94 -9.61
CA GLY A 170 10.59 -0.84 -9.44
C GLY A 170 9.14 -1.27 -9.17
N TYR A 171 8.89 -2.52 -8.79
CA TYR A 171 7.55 -3.07 -8.57
C TYR A 171 7.30 -3.45 -7.11
N SER A 172 6.13 -3.12 -6.56
CA SER A 172 5.77 -3.38 -5.15
C SER A 172 4.83 -4.58 -4.97
N VAL A 173 4.05 -4.92 -6.00
CA VAL A 173 3.11 -6.05 -6.01
C VAL A 173 3.12 -6.74 -7.36
N ALA A 174 2.84 -8.03 -7.40
CA ALA A 174 2.58 -8.77 -8.62
C ALA A 174 1.56 -9.90 -8.36
N ALA A 175 0.99 -10.45 -9.43
CA ALA A 175 0.10 -11.59 -9.35
C ALA A 175 0.20 -12.43 -10.63
N HIS A 176 0.10 -13.74 -10.49
CA HIS A 176 -0.11 -14.67 -11.58
C HIS A 176 -1.58 -14.61 -12.00
N ILE A 177 -1.80 -14.25 -13.26
CA ILE A 177 -3.10 -14.03 -13.89
C ILE A 177 -3.46 -15.22 -14.77
N PHE A 178 -4.64 -15.77 -14.55
CA PHE A 178 -5.36 -16.56 -15.53
C PHE A 178 -6.37 -15.69 -16.26
N VAL A 179 -6.32 -15.68 -17.59
CA VAL A 179 -7.31 -14.96 -18.39
C VAL A 179 -8.43 -15.89 -18.79
N CYS A 180 -9.64 -15.60 -18.30
CA CYS A 180 -10.85 -16.25 -18.75
C CYS A 180 -11.58 -15.40 -19.80
N ASN A 181 -12.10 -16.03 -20.87
CA ASN A 181 -13.08 -15.43 -21.78
C ASN A 181 -14.52 -15.80 -21.37
N THR A 182 -15.29 -14.82 -20.89
CA THR A 182 -16.68 -15.02 -20.42
C THR A 182 -17.64 -15.35 -21.55
N SER A 183 -17.45 -14.78 -22.74
CA SER A 183 -18.30 -15.04 -23.91
C SER A 183 -18.17 -16.48 -24.44
N ALA A 184 -17.02 -17.12 -24.20
CA ALA A 184 -16.76 -18.50 -24.57
C ALA A 184 -17.17 -19.51 -23.48
N GLY A 185 -17.73 -19.05 -22.36
CA GLY A 185 -18.02 -19.90 -21.19
C GLY A 185 -16.75 -20.43 -20.49
N ALA A 186 -15.57 -19.89 -20.79
CA ALA A 186 -14.29 -20.41 -20.32
C ALA A 186 -13.96 -20.10 -18.84
N CYS A 187 -14.91 -19.50 -18.10
CA CYS A 187 -14.76 -19.18 -16.67
C CYS A 187 -15.33 -20.32 -15.85
N SER A 188 -14.89 -21.54 -16.14
CA SER A 188 -15.39 -22.74 -15.51
C SER A 188 -14.25 -23.73 -15.33
N PRO A 189 -14.29 -24.55 -14.27
CA PRO A 189 -13.33 -25.64 -14.09
C PRO A 189 -13.35 -26.56 -15.32
N GLY A 190 -12.19 -27.10 -15.70
CA GLY A 190 -12.07 -28.04 -16.81
C GLY A 190 -12.00 -27.43 -18.22
N ILE A 191 -12.27 -26.12 -18.38
CA ILE A 191 -11.92 -25.38 -19.59
C ILE A 191 -10.62 -24.62 -19.29
N PRO A 192 -9.53 -24.80 -20.06
CA PRO A 192 -8.28 -24.09 -19.75
C PRO A 192 -8.45 -22.57 -19.87
N ALA A 193 -7.66 -21.84 -19.09
CA ALA A 193 -7.52 -20.40 -19.27
C ALA A 193 -7.09 -20.08 -20.72
N ALA A 194 -7.55 -18.95 -21.25
CA ALA A 194 -7.18 -18.50 -22.59
C ALA A 194 -5.66 -18.23 -22.69
N VAL A 195 -5.10 -17.65 -21.63
CA VAL A 195 -3.66 -17.51 -21.42
C VAL A 195 -3.37 -17.41 -19.92
N THR A 196 -2.11 -17.65 -19.55
CA THR A 196 -1.59 -17.42 -18.20
C THR A 196 -0.36 -16.53 -18.28
N GLY A 197 -0.16 -15.66 -17.31
CA GLY A 197 0.98 -14.74 -17.28
C GLY A 197 1.00 -13.94 -16.00
N TYR A 198 1.99 -13.06 -15.82
CA TYR A 198 2.09 -12.25 -14.61
C TYR A 198 1.67 -10.82 -14.90
N ALA A 199 1.09 -10.16 -13.90
CA ALA A 199 0.82 -8.73 -13.92
C ALA A 199 1.35 -8.04 -12.67
N THR A 200 1.75 -6.79 -12.82
CA THR A 200 2.23 -5.91 -11.75
C THR A 200 1.47 -4.59 -11.76
N ALA A 201 1.56 -3.87 -10.65
CA ALA A 201 1.16 -2.48 -10.62
C ALA A 201 2.32 -1.59 -11.04
N THR A 202 2.08 -0.73 -12.01
CA THR A 202 2.95 0.43 -12.19
C THR A 202 2.59 1.44 -11.11
N VAL A 203 3.60 1.89 -10.35
CA VAL A 203 3.45 3.10 -9.55
C VAL A 203 3.18 4.21 -10.53
N VAL A 204 1.92 4.67 -10.61
CA VAL A 204 1.59 5.88 -11.34
C VAL A 204 2.27 7.00 -10.56
N PRO A 205 3.34 7.63 -11.09
CA PRO A 205 3.93 8.77 -10.40
C PRO A 205 2.80 9.77 -10.22
N LEU A 206 2.55 10.19 -8.97
CA LEU A 206 1.61 11.28 -8.73
C LEU A 206 1.96 12.38 -9.74
N PRO A 207 1.03 12.78 -10.62
CA PRO A 207 1.37 13.66 -11.71
C PRO A 207 2.04 14.89 -11.10
N ALA A 208 3.13 15.38 -11.71
CA ALA A 208 3.84 16.56 -11.22
C ALA A 208 2.89 17.74 -10.92
N ALA A 209 1.71 17.75 -11.54
CA ALA A 209 0.57 18.59 -11.22
C ALA A 209 0.18 18.61 -9.73
N ALA A 210 0.17 17.48 -9.00
CA ALA A 210 -0.15 17.45 -7.57
C ALA A 210 0.87 18.25 -6.74
N TRP A 211 2.16 18.09 -7.06
CA TRP A 211 3.24 18.88 -6.45
C TRP A 211 3.15 20.36 -6.84
N LEU A 212 2.90 20.65 -8.12
CA LEU A 212 2.69 22.01 -8.63
C LEU A 212 1.50 22.70 -7.96
N PHE A 213 0.40 21.97 -7.74
CA PHE A 213 -0.79 22.49 -7.09
C PHE A 213 -0.52 22.77 -5.60
N GLY A 214 0.13 21.82 -4.91
CA GLY A 214 0.56 22.00 -3.52
C GLY A 214 1.50 23.18 -3.34
N SER A 215 2.56 23.27 -4.17
CA SER A 215 3.53 24.38 -4.10
C SER A 215 2.93 25.71 -4.55
N GLY A 216 2.03 25.68 -5.54
CA GLY A 216 1.34 26.86 -6.04
C GLY A 216 0.41 27.48 -4.99
N LEU A 217 -0.32 26.64 -4.25
CA LEU A 217 -1.21 27.09 -3.18
C LEU A 217 -0.42 27.71 -2.02
N LEU A 218 0.69 27.09 -1.60
CA LEU A 218 1.58 27.65 -0.59
C LEU A 218 2.18 29.00 -1.05
N GLY A 219 2.56 29.10 -2.32
CA GLY A 219 3.01 30.36 -2.92
C GLY A 219 1.94 31.47 -2.83
N LEU A 220 0.70 31.18 -3.21
CA LEU A 220 -0.42 32.13 -3.16
C LEU A 220 -0.76 32.60 -1.74
N MET A 221 -0.67 31.71 -0.74
CA MET A 221 -0.83 32.10 0.67
C MET A 221 0.27 33.07 1.11
N GLY A 222 1.53 32.83 0.72
CA GLY A 222 2.64 33.73 0.99
C GLY A 222 2.46 35.13 0.37
N PHE A 223 1.94 35.22 -0.86
CA PHE A 223 1.68 36.49 -1.53
C PHE A 223 0.54 37.29 -0.89
N SER A 224 -0.50 36.63 -0.41
CA SER A 224 -1.68 37.27 0.18
C SER A 224 -1.36 37.94 1.53
N VAL A 225 -0.50 37.31 2.34
CA VAL A 225 -0.05 37.86 3.63
C VAL A 225 0.80 39.12 3.46
N ARG A 226 1.58 39.21 2.37
CA ARG A 226 2.46 40.38 2.13
C ARG A 226 1.69 41.63 1.72
N ARG A 227 0.50 41.50 1.11
CA ARG A 227 -0.28 42.63 0.59
C ARG A 227 -1.11 43.35 1.66
N GLY A 228 -1.40 42.69 2.78
CA GLY A 228 -2.11 43.29 3.93
C GLY A 228 -1.27 44.19 4.83
N ARG A 229 0.05 44.28 4.58
CA ARG A 229 0.99 45.05 5.40
C ARG A 229 1.35 46.37 4.70
N LYS A 230 0.36 47.25 4.54
CA LYS A 230 0.56 48.67 4.23
C LYS A 230 -0.10 49.51 5.32
N THR A 231 0.73 49.86 6.31
CA THR A 231 0.62 51.07 7.13
C THR A 231 1.45 52.17 6.49
#